data_AF-A0A4Y2WYP6-F1
#
_entry.id   AF-A0A4Y2WYP6-F1
#
_cell.length_a   1.000
_cell.length_b   1.000
_cell.length_c   1.000
_cell.angle_alpha   90.00
_cell.angle_beta   90.00
_cell.angle_gamma   90.00
#
_symmetry.space_group_name_H-M   'P 1'
#
loop_
_entity.id
_entity.type
_entity.pdbx_description
1 polymer ?
#
loop_
_entity_poly.entity_id
_entity_poly.type
_entity_poly.pdbx_seq_one_letter_code
_entity_poly.pdbx_strand_id
1 'polypeptide(L)'
;MAYRATPLENGFSPSELLMARRINTALPVAKTQLQPYSVNKEVLEAKEDIRIEGQKRNYDKHHGVRNLDELDPGQNVWITDRRVTVKVLQKTPYPRSYLVQSGRRVYRRNRKHPIPSPDFLP
;
A
#
# COMPACT_ATOMS: atom_id res chain seq x y z
N MET A 1 20.94 13.22 2.64
CA MET A 1 21.72 12.42 3.62
C MET A 1 20.97 12.18 4.93
N ALA A 2 20.26 13.17 5.50
CA ALA A 2 19.60 13.05 6.81
C ALA A 2 18.62 11.86 6.94
N TYR A 3 17.68 11.69 6.01
CA TYR A 3 16.60 10.68 6.12
C TYR A 3 17.07 9.24 6.29
N ARG A 4 18.26 8.89 5.79
CA ARG A 4 18.80 7.52 5.88
C ARG A 4 19.41 7.20 7.23
N ALA A 5 19.78 8.22 8.02
CA ALA A 5 20.42 8.10 9.32
C ALA A 5 19.49 8.54 10.48
N THR A 6 18.30 9.06 10.18
CA THR A 6 17.28 9.40 11.18
C THR A 6 16.60 8.13 11.69
N PRO A 7 16.57 7.88 13.01
CA PRO A 7 15.82 6.78 13.58
C PRO A 7 14.32 6.86 13.27
N LEU A 8 13.70 5.73 12.98
CA LEU A 8 12.26 5.56 12.89
C LEU A 8 11.66 5.38 14.30
N GLU A 9 10.33 5.26 14.40
CA GLU A 9 9.64 5.00 15.68
C GLU A 9 10.11 3.70 16.37
N ASN A 10 10.63 2.74 15.60
CA ASN A 10 11.23 1.51 16.12
C ASN A 10 12.63 1.70 16.74
N GLY A 11 13.22 2.89 16.62
CA GLY A 11 14.53 3.25 17.16
C GLY A 11 15.72 3.03 16.22
N PHE A 12 15.51 2.47 15.03
CA PHE A 12 16.56 2.22 14.03
C PHE A 12 16.39 3.11 12.81
N SER A 13 17.51 3.56 12.25
CA SER A 13 17.51 4.25 10.96
C SER A 13 17.41 3.29 9.78
N PRO A 14 16.93 3.72 8.60
CA PRO A 14 16.89 2.87 7.42
C PRO A 14 18.25 2.25 7.05
N SER A 15 19.35 2.98 7.25
CA SER A 15 20.68 2.44 6.98
C SER A 15 21.12 1.38 7.99
N GLU A 16 20.74 1.53 9.26
CA GLU A 16 21.00 0.52 10.29
C GLU A 16 20.23 -0.77 10.00
N LEU A 17 18.97 -0.66 9.57
CA LEU A 17 18.18 -1.84 9.19
C LEU A 17 18.76 -2.57 7.97
N LEU A 18 19.34 -1.84 7.03
CA LEU A 18 19.92 -2.41 5.80
C LEU A 18 21.34 -2.96 6.00
N MET A 19 22.19 -2.24 6.75
CA MET A 19 23.63 -2.51 6.84
C MET A 19 24.09 -2.96 8.22
N ALA A 20 23.16 -3.08 9.18
CA ALA A 20 23.44 -3.45 10.56
C ALA A 20 24.46 -2.53 11.26
N ARG A 21 24.58 -1.27 10.82
CA ARG A 21 25.56 -0.29 11.34
C ARG A 21 25.09 1.15 11.09
N ARG A 22 25.62 2.13 11.83
CA ARG A 22 25.41 3.54 11.50
C ARG A 22 26.33 3.98 10.36
N ILE A 23 25.78 4.81 9.48
CA ILE A 23 26.56 5.44 8.41
C ILE A 23 27.29 6.67 8.93
N ASN A 24 28.44 6.98 8.33
CA ASN A 24 29.16 8.21 8.65
C ASN A 24 28.37 9.39 8.07
N THR A 25 27.99 10.35 8.92
CA THR A 25 27.24 11.55 8.52
C THR A 25 28.03 12.81 8.83
N ALA A 26 27.52 13.99 8.45
CA ALA A 26 28.17 15.26 8.75
C ALA A 26 28.23 15.55 10.27
N LEU A 27 27.32 14.96 11.05
CA LEU A 27 27.37 15.05 12.51
C LEU A 27 28.43 14.08 13.03
N PRO A 28 29.29 14.51 13.97
CA PRO A 28 30.30 13.63 14.53
C PRO A 28 29.65 12.51 15.32
N VAL A 29 30.06 11.27 15.03
CA VAL A 29 29.58 10.06 15.70
C VAL A 29 30.78 9.25 16.17
N ALA A 30 30.65 8.58 17.31
CA ALA A 30 31.71 7.71 17.81
C ALA A 30 32.03 6.59 16.81
N LYS A 31 33.32 6.32 16.57
CA LYS A 31 33.79 5.30 15.61
C LYS A 31 33.26 3.90 15.94
N THR A 32 32.97 3.63 17.20
CA THR A 32 32.36 2.38 17.68
C THR A 32 30.96 2.15 17.10
N GLN A 33 30.20 3.22 16.86
CA GLN A 33 28.85 3.13 16.31
C GLN A 33 28.83 2.90 14.78
N LEU A 34 29.97 3.10 14.11
CA LEU A 34 30.12 2.83 12.68
C LEU A 34 30.39 1.34 12.38
N GLN A 35 30.66 0.55 13.43
CA GLN A 35 30.89 -0.89 13.32
C GLN A 35 29.55 -1.64 13.21
N PRO A 36 29.52 -2.76 12.47
CA PRO A 36 28.34 -3.62 12.43
C PRO A 36 27.97 -4.21 13.79
N TYR A 37 26.68 -4.33 14.05
CA TYR A 37 26.11 -4.95 15.25
C TYR A 37 24.88 -5.80 14.89
N SER A 38 24.56 -6.79 15.71
CA SER A 38 23.37 -7.61 15.49
C SER A 38 22.10 -6.88 15.94
N VAL A 39 21.12 -6.79 15.03
CA VAL A 39 19.78 -6.30 15.35
C VAL A 39 18.91 -7.50 15.74
N ASN A 40 18.24 -7.42 16.90
CA ASN A 40 17.24 -8.42 17.27
C ASN A 40 15.99 -8.23 16.41
N LYS A 41 15.83 -9.11 15.42
CA LYS A 41 14.74 -9.04 14.42
C LYS A 41 13.38 -9.28 15.04
N GLU A 42 13.24 -10.22 15.97
CA GLU A 42 11.95 -10.58 16.57
C GLU A 42 11.34 -9.39 17.31
N VAL A 43 12.16 -8.68 18.10
CA VAL A 43 11.73 -7.49 18.83
C VAL A 43 11.39 -6.33 17.87
N LEU A 44 12.15 -6.21 16.78
CA LEU A 44 11.91 -5.19 15.75
C LEU A 44 10.60 -5.44 15.01
N GLU A 45 10.39 -6.67 14.54
CA GLU A 45 9.18 -7.08 13.80
C GLU A 45 7.93 -6.88 14.65
N ALA A 46 7.96 -7.31 15.92
CA ALA A 46 6.83 -7.09 16.84
C ALA A 46 6.47 -5.60 17.01
N LYS A 47 7.47 -4.72 17.10
CA LYS A 47 7.23 -3.27 17.19
C LYS A 47 6.66 -2.70 15.89
N GLU A 48 7.19 -3.14 14.75
CA GLU A 48 6.71 -2.71 13.43
C GLU A 48 5.28 -3.18 13.17
N ASP A 49 4.92 -4.40 13.56
CA ASP A 49 3.57 -4.93 13.39
C ASP A 49 2.54 -4.10 14.16
N ILE A 50 2.84 -3.76 15.42
CA ILE A 50 1.99 -2.87 16.24
C ILE A 50 1.83 -1.50 15.56
N ARG A 51 2.95 -0.93 15.06
CA ARG A 51 2.95 0.36 14.37
C ARG A 51 2.11 0.31 13.09
N ILE A 52 2.31 -0.71 12.26
CA ILE A 52 1.59 -0.91 10.99
C ILE A 52 0.10 -1.10 11.25
N GLU A 53 -0.27 -1.91 12.23
CA GLU A 53 -1.67 -2.14 12.59
C GLU A 53 -2.33 -0.85 13.11
N GLY A 54 -1.63 -0.10 13.96
CA GLY A 54 -2.10 1.20 14.46
C GLY A 54 -2.30 2.21 13.33
N GLN A 55 -1.33 2.33 12.41
CA GLN A 55 -1.44 3.20 11.25
C GLN A 55 -2.61 2.80 10.34
N LYS A 56 -2.77 1.50 10.06
CA LYS A 56 -3.89 0.97 9.29
C LYS A 56 -5.22 1.33 9.96
N ARG A 57 -5.37 1.07 11.26
CA ARG A 57 -6.60 1.36 12.01
C ARG A 57 -6.94 2.85 12.00
N ASN A 58 -5.94 3.72 12.21
CA ASN A 58 -6.14 5.16 12.19
C ASN A 58 -6.53 5.67 10.80
N TYR A 59 -5.87 5.17 9.76
CA TYR A 59 -6.21 5.48 8.38
C TYR A 59 -7.63 5.01 8.02
N ASP A 60 -7.95 3.75 8.33
CA ASP A 60 -9.25 3.14 8.06
C ASP A 60 -10.37 3.93 8.75
N LYS A 61 -10.15 4.34 10.01
CA LYS A 61 -11.10 5.16 10.79
C LYS A 61 -11.26 6.56 10.23
N HIS A 62 -10.16 7.26 9.93
CA HIS A 62 -10.19 8.64 9.43
C HIS A 62 -10.82 8.74 8.04
N HIS A 63 -10.54 7.79 7.17
CA HIS A 63 -11.04 7.78 5.78
C HIS A 63 -12.34 6.98 5.62
N GLY A 64 -12.90 6.44 6.71
CA GLY A 64 -14.11 5.62 6.66
C GLY A 64 -14.00 4.46 5.67
N VAL A 65 -12.84 3.80 5.64
CA VAL A 65 -12.53 2.75 4.67
C VAL A 65 -13.50 1.59 4.87
N ARG A 66 -14.20 1.21 3.79
CA ARG A 66 -15.15 0.10 3.76
C ARG A 66 -14.78 -0.87 2.65
N ASN A 67 -15.12 -2.14 2.85
CA ASN A 67 -15.07 -3.11 1.75
C ASN A 67 -16.23 -2.79 0.80
N LEU A 68 -15.89 -2.65 -0.48
CA LEU A 68 -16.86 -2.43 -1.56
C LEU A 68 -17.41 -3.78 -2.02
N ASP A 69 -18.70 -3.81 -2.35
CA ASP A 69 -19.38 -5.02 -2.82
C ASP A 69 -18.72 -5.62 -4.05
N GLU A 70 -18.78 -6.92 -4.24
CA GLU A 70 -18.19 -7.53 -5.44
C GLU A 70 -18.97 -7.15 -6.70
N LEU A 71 -18.28 -7.14 -7.85
CA LEU A 71 -18.92 -6.85 -9.14
C LEU A 71 -19.07 -8.15 -9.92
N ASP A 72 -20.27 -8.38 -10.44
CA ASP A 72 -20.56 -9.57 -11.20
C ASP A 72 -20.01 -9.46 -12.64
N PRO A 73 -19.50 -10.57 -13.21
CA PRO A 73 -19.22 -10.68 -14.62
C PRO A 73 -20.43 -10.23 -15.46
N GLY A 74 -20.18 -9.30 -16.38
CA GLY A 74 -21.18 -8.78 -17.29
C GLY A 74 -21.89 -7.51 -16.84
N GLN A 75 -21.68 -7.04 -15.62
CA GLN A 75 -22.26 -5.80 -15.12
C GLN A 75 -21.69 -4.57 -15.84
N ASN A 76 -22.56 -3.60 -16.16
CA ASN A 76 -22.13 -2.29 -16.67
C ASN A 76 -21.67 -1.40 -15.51
N VAL A 77 -20.46 -0.87 -15.63
CA VAL A 77 -19.84 -0.03 -14.60
C VAL A 77 -19.24 1.21 -15.23
N TRP A 78 -19.33 2.33 -14.52
CA TRP A 78 -18.70 3.59 -14.90
C TRP A 78 -17.27 3.65 -14.35
N ILE A 79 -16.27 3.88 -15.22
CA ILE A 79 -14.89 4.13 -14.76
C ILE A 79 -14.69 5.63 -14.57
N THR A 80 -14.39 6.07 -13.34
CA THR A 80 -14.13 7.48 -13.01
C THR A 80 -12.96 8.08 -13.79
N ASP A 81 -11.83 7.38 -13.87
CA ASP A 81 -10.59 7.90 -14.47
C ASP A 81 -10.75 8.22 -15.95
N ARG A 82 -11.60 7.44 -16.64
CA ARG A 82 -11.78 7.52 -18.09
C ARG A 82 -13.11 8.14 -18.50
N ARG A 83 -14.04 8.29 -17.56
CA ARG A 83 -15.40 8.78 -17.80
C ARG A 83 -16.10 8.00 -18.91
N VAL A 84 -16.02 6.67 -18.83
CA VAL A 84 -16.57 5.75 -19.83
C VAL A 84 -17.27 4.59 -19.12
N THR A 85 -18.43 4.19 -19.67
CA THR A 85 -19.14 2.97 -19.29
C THR A 85 -18.49 1.75 -19.92
N VAL A 86 -18.22 0.74 -19.11
CA VAL A 86 -17.55 -0.50 -19.51
C VAL A 86 -18.28 -1.70 -18.94
N LYS A 87 -18.04 -2.86 -19.51
CA LYS A 87 -18.57 -4.13 -19.01
C LYS A 87 -17.52 -4.82 -18.13
N VAL A 88 -17.91 -5.31 -16.96
CA VAL A 88 -17.04 -6.16 -16.13
C VAL A 88 -16.88 -7.50 -16.84
N LEU A 89 -15.64 -7.96 -17.03
CA LEU A 89 -15.36 -9.29 -17.56
C LEU A 89 -15.31 -10.31 -16.43
N GLN A 90 -14.42 -10.08 -15.47
CA GLN A 90 -14.22 -10.97 -14.34
C GLN A 90 -13.40 -10.33 -13.23
N LYS A 91 -13.51 -10.90 -12.03
CA LYS A 91 -12.59 -10.67 -10.91
C LYS A 91 -11.27 -11.39 -11.19
N THR A 92 -10.15 -10.76 -10.87
CA THR A 92 -8.82 -11.41 -10.95
C THR A 92 -8.51 -12.16 -9.65
N PRO A 93 -7.57 -13.12 -9.64
CA PRO A 93 -7.12 -13.77 -8.40
C PRO A 93 -6.49 -12.80 -7.38
N TYR A 94 -6.10 -11.60 -7.82
CA TYR A 94 -5.55 -10.56 -6.96
C TYR A 94 -6.64 -9.76 -6.25
N PRO A 95 -6.41 -9.33 -5.00
CA PRO A 95 -7.41 -8.61 -4.21
C PRO A 95 -7.81 -7.29 -4.89
N ARG A 96 -9.09 -6.95 -4.76
CA ARG A 96 -9.68 -5.68 -5.24
C ARG A 96 -9.39 -5.37 -6.71
N SER A 97 -9.17 -6.36 -7.56
CA SER A 97 -8.74 -6.18 -8.95
C SER A 97 -9.70 -6.87 -9.92
N TYR A 98 -10.12 -6.12 -10.95
CA TYR A 98 -11.12 -6.53 -11.95
C TYR A 98 -10.60 -6.29 -13.36
N LEU A 99 -10.99 -7.15 -14.29
CA LEU A 99 -10.88 -6.92 -15.71
C LEU A 99 -12.17 -6.31 -16.24
N VAL A 100 -12.05 -5.21 -16.98
CA VAL A 100 -13.17 -4.49 -17.56
C VAL A 100 -12.93 -4.24 -19.04
N GLN A 101 -13.98 -4.33 -19.85
CA GLN A 101 -13.93 -4.20 -21.30
C GLN A 101 -14.58 -2.90 -21.76
N SER A 102 -13.84 -2.12 -22.53
CA SER A 102 -14.33 -0.94 -23.24
C SER A 102 -14.12 -1.16 -24.74
N GLY A 103 -15.19 -1.46 -25.47
CA GLY A 103 -15.12 -1.86 -26.87
C GLY A 103 -14.16 -3.03 -27.10
N ARG A 104 -13.09 -2.80 -27.86
CA ARG A 104 -12.08 -3.82 -28.19
C ARG A 104 -10.94 -3.95 -27.17
N ARG A 105 -10.88 -3.09 -26.15
CA ARG A 105 -9.76 -3.05 -25.19
C ARG A 105 -10.18 -3.55 -23.81
N VAL A 106 -9.29 -4.29 -23.17
CA VAL A 106 -9.46 -4.79 -21.80
C VAL A 106 -8.50 -4.06 -20.88
N TYR A 107 -8.99 -3.66 -19.71
CA TYR A 107 -8.22 -2.98 -18.69
C TYR A 107 -8.31 -3.69 -17.35
N ARG A 108 -7.23 -3.64 -16.59
CA ARG A 108 -7.23 -4.01 -15.18
C ARG A 108 -7.49 -2.77 -14.33
N ARG A 109 -8.49 -2.82 -13.43
CA ARG A 109 -8.86 -1.72 -12.54
C ARG A 109 -9.04 -2.20 -11.11
N ASN A 110 -8.66 -1.35 -10.16
CA ASN A 110 -8.98 -1.56 -8.76
C ASN A 110 -10.49 -1.36 -8.54
N ARG A 111 -11.10 -2.13 -7.64
CA ARG A 111 -12.54 -2.10 -7.31
C ARG A 111 -13.07 -0.71 -6.96
N LYS A 112 -12.24 0.19 -6.45
CA LYS A 112 -12.62 1.57 -6.11
C LYS A 112 -12.97 2.46 -7.32
N HIS A 113 -12.52 2.09 -8.52
CA HIS A 113 -12.72 2.90 -9.73
C HIS A 113 -13.99 2.57 -10.53
N PRO A 114 -14.38 1.29 -10.74
CA PRO A 114 -15.65 0.96 -11.36
C PRO A 114 -16.79 1.19 -10.37
N ILE A 115 -17.69 2.11 -10.73
CA ILE A 115 -18.90 2.42 -9.99
C ILE A 115 -20.07 1.71 -10.70
N PRO A 116 -20.77 0.78 -10.05
CA PRO A 116 -22.01 0.24 -10.59
C PRO A 116 -23.05 1.36 -10.61
N SER A 117 -23.70 1.57 -11.76
CA SER A 117 -24.81 2.51 -11.88
C SER A 117 -26.04 1.74 -12.34
N PRO A 118 -27.19 1.89 -11.65
CA PRO A 118 -28.43 1.22 -12.01
C PRO A 118 -29.08 1.77 -13.28
N ASP A 119 -28.64 2.94 -13.76
CA ASP A 119 -29.29 3.67 -14.87
C ASP A 119 -28.86 3.18 -16.26
N PHE A 120 -27.99 2.16 -16.35
CA PHE A 120 -27.59 1.55 -17.61
C PHE A 120 -28.47 0.34 -17.96
N LEU A 121 -29.78 0.54 -17.97
CA LEU A 121 -30.70 -0.35 -18.69
C LEU A 121 -30.65 -0.02 -20.19
N PRO A 122 -30.67 -1.03 -21.08
CA PRO A 122 -30.70 -0.80 -22.52
C PRO A 122 -31.97 -0.09 -22.99
#